data_AF-A0A8C0ADR5-F1
#
_entry.id   AF-A0A8C0ADR5-F1
#
_cell.length_a   1.000
_cell.length_b   1.000
_cell.length_c   1.000
_cell.angle_alpha   90.00
_cell.angle_beta   90.00
_cell.angle_gamma   90.00
#
_symmetry.space_group_name_H-M   'P 1'
#
loop_
_entity.id
_entity.type
_entity.pdbx_description
1 polymer ?
#
loop_
_entity_poly.entity_id
_entity_poly.type
_entity_poly.pdbx_seq_one_letter_code
_entity_poly.pdbx_strand_id
1 'polypeptide(L)'
;MSGRGKQGGRTRAKAKTRSSRAGLQFPILELAGNAARDNKKTRIIPRHLQLVIRNDEELNKLLGKVTIAQGGVLPNIQGVLLPKKTESHHKAKRK
;
A
#
# COMPACT_ATOMS: atom_id res chain seq x y z
N MET A 1 26.65 58.70 0.28
CA MET A 1 25.36 58.38 -0.37
C MET A 1 25.49 57.05 -1.10
N SER A 2 24.50 56.15 -0.89
CA SER A 2 24.02 55.05 -1.77
C SER A 2 25.00 54.12 -2.51
N GLY A 3 24.85 52.80 -2.53
CA GLY A 3 23.76 51.92 -2.14
C GLY A 3 24.28 50.47 -2.15
N ARG A 4 23.98 49.67 -1.13
CA ARG A 4 22.77 48.85 -0.97
C ARG A 4 22.62 47.82 -2.10
N GLY A 5 22.98 46.58 -1.77
CA GLY A 5 23.11 45.46 -2.68
C GLY A 5 21.82 44.91 -3.27
N LYS A 6 22.00 43.90 -4.13
CA LYS A 6 20.94 42.99 -4.56
C LYS A 6 21.49 41.57 -4.58
N GLN A 7 21.16 40.80 -3.55
CA GLN A 7 21.19 39.35 -3.60
C GLN A 7 20.14 38.90 -4.63
N GLY A 8 20.59 38.32 -5.72
CA GLY A 8 19.74 37.67 -6.71
C GLY A 8 19.06 36.46 -6.08
N GLY A 9 17.85 36.66 -5.55
CA GLY A 9 17.01 35.59 -5.04
C GLY A 9 16.68 34.61 -6.16
N ARG A 10 17.26 33.40 -6.10
CA ARG A 10 16.75 32.26 -6.86
C ARG A 10 15.33 32.01 -6.40
N THR A 11 14.35 32.36 -7.24
CA THR A 11 12.97 31.94 -7.05
C THR A 11 12.96 30.41 -7.06
N ARG A 12 12.78 29.79 -5.89
CA ARG A 12 12.55 28.35 -5.81
C ARG A 12 11.26 28.07 -6.57
N ALA A 13 11.38 27.48 -7.76
CA ALA A 13 10.24 26.95 -8.47
C ALA A 13 9.50 26.00 -7.52
N LYS A 14 8.23 26.28 -7.22
CA LYS A 14 7.40 25.32 -6.50
C LYS A 14 7.38 24.03 -7.33
N ALA A 15 7.68 22.90 -6.69
CA ALA A 15 7.63 21.60 -7.33
C ALA A 15 6.21 21.38 -7.88
N LYS A 16 6.05 21.53 -9.19
CA LYS A 16 4.78 21.29 -9.87
C LYS A 16 4.68 19.78 -10.04
N THR A 17 3.88 19.14 -9.20
CA THR A 17 3.63 17.70 -9.25
C THR A 17 3.13 17.36 -10.66
N ARG A 18 3.94 16.66 -11.46
CA ARG A 18 3.56 16.21 -12.82
C ARG A 18 2.60 15.01 -12.80
N SER A 19 1.89 14.80 -11.68
CA SER A 19 0.97 13.69 -11.56
C SER A 19 -0.31 14.06 -12.30
N SER A 20 -0.52 13.41 -13.45
CA SER A 20 -1.73 13.48 -14.26
C SER A 20 -2.99 13.00 -13.53
N ARG A 21 -2.88 12.58 -12.26
CA ARG A 21 -3.93 11.89 -11.50
C ARG A 21 -4.12 12.45 -10.09
N ALA A 22 -3.63 13.66 -9.82
CA ALA A 22 -3.71 14.31 -8.51
C ALA A 22 -5.14 14.67 -8.03
N GLY A 23 -6.19 14.36 -8.79
CA GLY A 23 -7.59 14.63 -8.45
C GLY A 23 -8.35 13.46 -7.83
N LEU A 24 -7.78 12.25 -7.81
CA LEU A 24 -8.40 11.11 -7.12
C LEU A 24 -7.91 11.10 -5.67
N GLN A 25 -8.77 11.60 -4.77
CA GLN A 25 -8.52 11.56 -3.34
C GLN A 25 -8.83 10.14 -2.84
N PHE A 26 -7.81 9.29 -2.77
CA PHE A 26 -7.94 7.97 -2.17
C PHE A 26 -7.71 8.05 -0.66
N PRO A 27 -8.62 7.56 0.20
CA PRO A 27 -8.42 7.51 1.64
C PRO A 27 -7.44 6.37 2.04
N ILE A 28 -6.25 6.31 1.41
CA ILE A 28 -5.25 5.24 1.61
C ILE A 28 -4.84 5.13 3.08
N LEU A 29 -4.75 6.26 3.79
CA LEU A 29 -4.39 6.26 5.22
C LEU A 29 -5.47 5.63 6.10
N GLU A 30 -6.74 5.86 5.80
CA GLU A 30 -7.86 5.27 6.53
C GLU A 30 -7.90 3.76 6.30
N LEU A 31 -7.82 3.34 5.04
CA LEU A 31 -7.77 1.93 4.67
C LEU A 31 -6.54 1.22 5.27
N ALA A 32 -5.37 1.88 5.28
CA ALA A 32 -4.17 1.33 5.90
C ALA A 32 -4.26 1.28 7.42
N GLY A 33 -5.01 2.21 8.03
CA GLY A 33 -5.38 2.18 9.44
C GLY A 33 -6.27 0.98 9.77
N ASN A 34 -7.28 0.71 8.94
CA ASN A 34 -8.14 -0.48 9.07
C ASN A 34 -7.32 -1.76 8.94
N ALA A 35 -6.48 -1.86 7.90
CA ALA A 35 -5.58 -3.00 7.73
C ALA A 35 -4.59 -3.16 8.90
N ALA A 36 -4.17 -2.07 9.56
CA ALA A 36 -3.36 -2.16 10.77
C ALA A 36 -4.14 -2.75 11.94
N ARG A 37 -5.39 -2.30 12.14
CA ARG A 37 -6.29 -2.81 13.17
C ARG A 37 -6.62 -4.29 12.97
N ASP A 38 -6.88 -4.71 11.74
CA ASP A 38 -7.13 -6.12 11.39
C ASP A 38 -5.92 -7.00 11.75
N ASN A 39 -4.72 -6.48 11.54
CA ASN A 39 -3.47 -7.13 11.93
C ASN A 39 -3.10 -6.92 13.41
N LYS A 40 -4.03 -6.43 14.24
CA LYS A 40 -3.86 -6.16 15.68
C LYS A 40 -2.68 -5.24 16.00
N LYS A 41 -2.39 -4.28 15.11
CA LYS A 41 -1.31 -3.29 15.24
C LYS A 41 -1.87 -1.89 15.34
N THR A 42 -1.28 -1.08 16.22
CA THR A 42 -1.65 0.33 16.41
C THR A 42 -0.93 1.27 15.44
N ARG A 43 0.17 0.81 14.83
CA ARG A 43 1.00 1.58 13.88
C ARG A 43 0.86 1.03 12.47
N ILE A 44 0.71 1.94 11.51
CA ILE A 44 0.77 1.62 10.08
C ILE A 44 2.20 1.24 9.71
N ILE A 45 2.39 0.08 9.09
CA ILE A 45 3.67 -0.39 8.55
C ILE A 45 3.57 -0.52 7.02
N PRO A 46 4.70 -0.59 6.29
CA PRO A 46 4.68 -0.68 4.82
C PRO A 46 3.84 -1.85 4.27
N ARG A 47 3.73 -2.95 5.03
CA ARG A 47 2.83 -4.07 4.70
C ARG A 47 1.37 -3.64 4.59
N HIS A 48 0.86 -2.79 5.47
CA HIS A 48 -0.54 -2.37 5.44
C HIS A 48 -0.83 -1.51 4.20
N LEU A 49 0.12 -0.64 3.82
CA LEU A 49 0.03 0.13 2.58
C LEU A 49 0.00 -0.78 1.35
N GLN A 50 0.88 -1.78 1.30
CA GLN A 50 0.92 -2.74 0.21
C GLN A 50 -0.37 -3.55 0.11
N LEU A 51 -0.94 -4.00 1.23
CA LEU A 51 -2.20 -4.75 1.22
C LEU A 51 -3.35 -3.94 0.62
N VAL A 52 -3.52 -2.70 1.06
CA VAL A 52 -4.59 -1.81 0.56
C VAL A 52 -4.39 -1.48 -0.92
N ILE A 53 -3.18 -1.12 -1.32
CA ILE A 53 -2.88 -0.72 -2.71
C ILE A 53 -3.07 -1.89 -3.68
N ARG A 54 -2.77 -3.12 -3.25
CA ARG A 54 -2.87 -4.30 -4.13
C ARG A 54 -4.25 -4.97 -4.08
N ASN A 55 -5.04 -4.74 -3.04
CA ASN A 55 -6.43 -5.20 -2.96
C ASN A 55 -7.41 -4.30 -3.74
N ASP A 56 -7.09 -3.03 -3.90
CA ASP A 56 -7.91 -2.09 -4.65
C ASP A 56 -7.49 -2.06 -6.13
N GLU A 57 -8.45 -2.24 -7.05
CA GLU A 57 -8.17 -2.35 -8.48
C GLU A 57 -7.66 -1.05 -9.09
N GLU A 58 -8.21 0.09 -8.67
CA GLU A 58 -7.84 1.40 -9.19
C GLU A 58 -6.44 1.80 -8.72
N LEU A 59 -6.15 1.60 -7.43
CA LEU A 59 -4.83 1.83 -6.84
C LEU A 59 -3.79 0.87 -7.38
N ASN A 60 -4.13 -0.40 -7.61
CA ASN A 60 -3.20 -1.36 -8.19
C ASN A 60 -2.88 -1.03 -9.65
N LYS A 61 -3.85 -0.56 -10.43
CA LYS A 61 -3.62 -0.07 -11.80
C LYS A 61 -2.82 1.23 -11.81
N LEU A 62 -3.08 2.11 -10.85
CA LEU A 62 -2.39 3.39 -10.69
C LEU A 62 -0.93 3.22 -10.28
N LEU A 63 -0.68 2.35 -9.30
CA LEU A 63 0.63 2.13 -8.64
C LEU A 63 1.26 0.79 -9.05
N GLY A 64 0.82 0.19 -10.16
CA GLY A 64 1.22 -1.15 -10.57
C GLY A 64 2.73 -1.34 -10.68
N LYS A 65 3.42 -0.33 -11.25
CA LYS A 65 4.88 -0.30 -11.46
C LYS A 65 5.67 0.29 -10.28
N VAL A 66 5.01 0.67 -9.20
CA VAL A 66 5.66 1.24 -8.01
C VAL A 66 5.99 0.10 -7.03
N THR A 67 7.24 0.07 -6.58
CA THR A 67 7.69 -0.87 -5.55
C THR A 67 7.58 -0.23 -4.18
N ILE A 68 6.86 -0.87 -3.26
CA ILE A 68 6.78 -0.47 -1.86
C ILE A 68 7.82 -1.26 -1.07
N ALA A 69 8.85 -0.57 -0.57
CA ALA A 69 9.88 -1.17 0.27
C ALA A 69 9.24 -1.80 1.52
N GLN A 70 9.68 -3.00 1.89
CA GLN A 70 9.18 -3.74 3.06
C GLN A 70 7.66 -4.06 3.04
N GLY A 71 7.01 -3.99 1.87
CA GLY A 71 5.57 -4.25 1.72
C GLY A 71 5.19 -5.72 1.53
N GLY A 72 6.09 -6.56 1.03
CA GLY A 72 5.79 -7.95 0.65
C GLY A 72 4.76 -8.06 -0.49
N VAL A 73 4.07 -9.20 -0.58
CA VAL A 73 3.06 -9.49 -1.64
C VAL A 73 1.74 -10.00 -1.05
N LEU A 74 0.63 -9.83 -1.77
CA LEU A 74 -0.66 -10.41 -1.36
C LEU A 74 -0.52 -11.94 -1.19
N PRO A 75 -1.02 -12.54 -0.10
CA PRO A 75 -1.04 -13.99 0.04
C PRO A 75 -1.92 -14.59 -1.05
N ASN A 76 -1.32 -15.38 -1.93
CA ASN A 76 -2.02 -16.08 -3.01
C ASN A 76 -1.30 -17.39 -3.27
N ILE A 77 -2.00 -18.52 -3.11
CA ILE A 77 -1.48 -19.86 -3.36
C ILE A 77 -2.30 -20.45 -4.50
N GLN A 78 -1.64 -20.82 -5.60
CA GLN A 78 -2.32 -21.49 -6.71
C GLN A 78 -2.88 -22.84 -6.26
N GLY A 79 -4.11 -23.17 -6.64
CA GLY A 79 -4.78 -24.41 -6.23
C GLY A 79 -4.04 -25.69 -6.60
N VAL A 80 -3.20 -25.66 -7.64
CA VAL A 80 -2.33 -26.77 -8.06
C VAL A 80 -1.29 -27.13 -7.00
N LEU A 81 -0.86 -26.13 -6.21
CA LEU A 81 0.11 -26.29 -5.13
C LEU A 81 -0.53 -26.76 -3.83
N LEU A 82 -1.87 -26.73 -3.74
CA LEU A 82 -2.56 -27.24 -2.57
C LEU A 82 -2.53 -28.77 -2.58
N PRO A 83 -2.32 -29.41 -1.41
CA PRO A 83 -2.42 -30.85 -1.33
C PRO A 83 -3.80 -31.31 -1.78
N LYS A 84 -3.84 -32.37 -2.59
CA LYS A 84 -5.11 -33.00 -2.98
C LYS A 84 -5.82 -33.47 -1.72
N LYS A 85 -7.12 -33.16 -1.59
CA LYS A 85 -7.94 -33.59 -0.44
C LYS A 85 -7.78 -35.11 -0.24
N THR A 86 -7.15 -35.51 0.85
CA THR A 86 -7.31 -36.83 1.44
C THR A 86 -8.56 -36.77 2.31
N GLU A 87 -9.53 -37.67 2.11
CA GLU A 87 -10.71 -37.74 2.97
C GLU A 87 -10.29 -37.90 4.43
N SER A 88 -10.72 -36.97 5.28
CA SER A 88 -10.45 -36.98 6.71
C SER A 88 -11.26 -38.09 7.37
N HIS A 89 -10.64 -39.23 7.65
CA HIS A 89 -11.19 -40.26 8.55
C HIS A 89 -11.26 -39.74 9.99
N HIS A 90 -12.25 -38.89 10.31
CA HIS A 90 -12.68 -38.69 11.68
C HIS A 90 -13.80 -39.67 11.99
N LYS A 91 -13.40 -40.91 12.36
CA LYS A 91 -14.29 -41.86 13.01
C LYS A 91 -14.51 -41.36 14.44
N ALA A 92 -15.51 -40.50 14.64
CA ALA A 92 -15.97 -40.11 15.96
C ALA A 92 -16.38 -41.38 16.71
N LYS A 93 -15.54 -41.85 17.63
CA LYS A 93 -15.89 -42.89 18.59
C LYS A 93 -16.97 -42.32 19.48
N ARG A 94 -18.22 -42.75 19.25
CA ARG A 94 -19.30 -42.67 20.22
C ARG A 94 -18.84 -43.46 21.47
N LYS A 95 -18.84 -42.81 22.62
CA LYS A 95 -18.92 -43.44 23.93
C LYS A 95 -20.15 -42.86 24.62
#